data_AF-A0A7S0NVU1-F1
#
_entry.id   AF-A0A7S0NVU1-F1
#
_cell.length_a   1.000
_cell.length_b   1.000
_cell.length_c   1.000
_cell.angle_alpha   90.00
_cell.angle_beta   90.00
_cell.angle_gamma   90.00
#
_symmetry.space_group_name_H-M   'P 1'
#
loop_
_entity.id
_entity.type
_entity.pdbx_description
1 polymer ?
#
loop_
_entity_poly.entity_id
_entity_poly.type
_entity_poly.pdbx_seq_one_letter_code
_entity_poly.pdbx_strand_id
1 'polypeptide(L)'
;LGRQIAYAASLRDVHLSEVVRCSKRIVAGAMAFQLGGEQKLLTRCHHESVGPPLKSFLFDVNEGRYAAYAHHALCAIEHAKSTFATLRLHDRLALIVPDDDFRCAFSGALRELLSSRYPLWRV
;
A
#
# COMPACT_ATOMS: atom_id res chain seq x y z
N LEU A 1 -5.06 -20.33 25.08
CA LEU A 1 -6.20 -21.21 24.78
C LEU A 1 -7.46 -20.34 24.70
N GLY A 2 -7.86 -19.93 23.50
CA GLY A 2 -9.07 -19.12 23.32
C GLY A 2 -10.30 -20.00 23.51
N ARG A 3 -11.22 -19.59 24.41
CA ARG A 3 -12.51 -20.27 24.55
C ARG A 3 -13.29 -20.13 23.24
N GLN A 4 -13.74 -21.26 22.70
CA GLN A 4 -14.60 -21.30 21.53
C GLN A 4 -16.01 -20.88 21.97
N ILE A 5 -16.37 -19.63 21.69
CA ILE A 5 -17.72 -19.11 21.94
C ILE A 5 -18.58 -19.57 20.77
N ALA A 6 -19.59 -20.41 21.05
CA ALA A 6 -20.54 -20.84 20.03
C ALA A 6 -21.41 -19.64 19.63
N TYR A 7 -21.48 -19.36 18.33
CA TYR A 7 -22.44 -18.39 17.78
C TYR A 7 -23.88 -18.88 17.99
N ALA A 8 -24.84 -17.95 18.11
CA ALA A 8 -26.24 -18.31 18.29
C ALA A 8 -26.74 -19.19 17.13
N ALA A 9 -27.49 -20.24 17.45
CA ALA A 9 -27.92 -21.27 16.48
C ALA A 9 -28.79 -20.75 15.32
N SER A 10 -29.34 -19.55 15.45
CA SER A 10 -30.14 -18.87 14.41
C SER A 10 -29.31 -18.04 13.42
N LEU A 11 -27.99 -17.99 13.57
CA LEU A 11 -27.11 -17.20 12.72
C LEU A 11 -26.58 -18.02 11.54
N ARG A 12 -26.50 -17.37 10.39
CA ARG A 12 -25.92 -17.94 9.17
C ARG A 12 -24.52 -17.37 8.97
N ASP A 13 -23.53 -18.24 8.87
CA ASP A 13 -22.19 -17.84 8.44
C ASP A 13 -22.20 -17.48 6.96
N VAL A 14 -21.72 -16.27 6.66
CA VAL A 14 -21.54 -15.77 5.29
C VAL A 14 -20.07 -15.44 5.10
N HIS A 15 -19.41 -16.20 4.22
CA HIS A 15 -18.02 -15.98 3.87
C HIS A 15 -17.92 -15.15 2.59
N LEU A 16 -17.22 -14.02 2.66
CA LEU A 16 -16.95 -13.18 1.50
C LEU A 16 -15.60 -13.55 0.90
N SER A 17 -15.62 -14.10 -0.31
CA SER A 17 -14.42 -14.59 -1.00
C SER A 17 -13.90 -13.65 -2.10
N GLU A 18 -14.60 -12.55 -2.39
CA GLU A 18 -14.31 -11.72 -3.55
C GLU A 18 -13.82 -10.31 -3.17
N VAL A 19 -12.64 -9.96 -3.68
CA VAL A 19 -12.03 -8.64 -3.52
C VAL A 19 -12.43 -7.76 -4.70
N VAL A 20 -13.17 -6.69 -4.42
CA VAL A 20 -13.72 -5.77 -5.44
C VAL A 20 -12.88 -4.49 -5.65
N ARG A 21 -11.91 -4.21 -4.78
CA ARG A 21 -11.15 -2.94 -4.76
C ARG A 21 -9.73 -3.04 -5.35
N CYS A 22 -9.19 -4.24 -5.47
CA CYS A 22 -7.77 -4.46 -5.78
C CYS A 22 -7.61 -5.25 -7.07
N SER A 23 -6.58 -4.91 -7.86
CA SER A 23 -6.17 -5.68 -9.04
C SER A 23 -5.77 -7.11 -8.69
N LYS A 24 -5.82 -8.02 -9.67
CA LYS A 24 -5.40 -9.42 -9.48
C LYS A 24 -3.97 -9.53 -8.94
N ARG A 25 -3.06 -8.66 -9.38
CA ARG A 25 -1.67 -8.62 -8.86
C ARG A 25 -1.59 -8.24 -7.38
N ILE A 26 -2.37 -7.26 -6.93
CA ILE A 26 -2.41 -6.87 -5.52
C ILE A 26 -3.03 -7.99 -4.67
N VAL A 27 -4.11 -8.61 -5.14
CA VAL A 27 -4.73 -9.76 -4.46
C VAL A 27 -3.73 -10.91 -4.33
N ALA A 28 -3.07 -11.29 -5.43
CA ALA A 28 -2.07 -12.37 -5.43
C ALA A 28 -0.89 -12.10 -4.49
N GLY A 29 -0.38 -10.86 -4.45
CA GLY A 29 0.67 -10.46 -3.52
C GLY A 29 0.21 -10.54 -2.05
N ALA A 30 -1.02 -10.13 -1.75
CA ALA A 30 -1.59 -10.19 -0.41
C ALA A 30 -1.83 -11.64 0.07
N MET A 31 -2.18 -12.56 -0.83
CA MET A 31 -2.43 -13.98 -0.48
C MET A 31 -1.21 -14.64 0.18
N ALA A 32 0.01 -14.23 -0.18
CA ALA A 32 1.24 -14.74 0.43
C ALA A 32 1.37 -14.40 1.94
N PHE A 33 0.70 -13.35 2.40
CA PHE A 33 0.75 -12.87 3.78
C PHE A 33 -0.58 -13.07 4.54
N GLN A 34 -1.61 -13.58 3.87
CA GLN A 34 -2.94 -13.77 4.46
C GLN A 34 -2.91 -14.79 5.61
N LEU A 35 -3.75 -14.61 6.63
CA LEU A 35 -3.92 -15.54 7.76
C LEU A 35 -5.16 -16.44 7.55
N GLY A 36 -5.26 -17.61 8.22
CA GLY A 36 -6.43 -18.51 8.09
C GLY A 36 -6.33 -19.81 7.25
N GLY A 37 -5.19 -20.53 7.26
CA GLY A 37 -5.06 -21.86 6.64
C GLY A 37 -5.39 -21.98 5.13
N GLU A 38 -6.06 -23.07 4.73
CA GLU A 38 -6.39 -23.37 3.33
C GLU A 38 -7.56 -22.53 2.78
N GLN A 39 -8.44 -22.00 3.65
CA GLN A 39 -9.58 -21.18 3.22
C GLN A 39 -9.15 -19.89 2.50
N LYS A 40 -7.91 -19.44 2.73
CA LYS A 40 -7.32 -18.29 2.03
C LYS A 40 -7.29 -18.47 0.51
N LEU A 41 -7.14 -19.71 0.03
CA LEU A 41 -7.06 -20.03 -1.39
C LEU A 41 -8.37 -19.76 -2.14
N LEU A 42 -9.47 -19.57 -1.42
CA LEU A 42 -10.77 -19.22 -1.99
C LEU A 42 -10.89 -17.71 -2.30
N THR A 43 -9.98 -16.88 -1.77
CA THR A 43 -10.01 -15.42 -1.97
C THR A 43 -9.60 -15.11 -3.41
N ARG A 44 -10.48 -14.44 -4.16
CA ARG A 44 -10.25 -14.07 -5.56
C ARG A 44 -10.59 -12.61 -5.85
N CYS A 45 -9.98 -12.08 -6.90
CA CYS A 45 -10.35 -10.78 -7.43
C CYS A 45 -11.69 -10.89 -8.18
N HIS A 46 -12.65 -10.01 -7.88
CA HIS A 46 -13.98 -10.03 -8.50
C HIS A 46 -13.93 -9.66 -10.00
N HIS A 47 -12.96 -8.83 -10.40
CA HIS A 47 -12.90 -8.26 -11.75
C HIS A 47 -11.66 -8.75 -12.52
N GLU A 48 -11.72 -8.62 -13.85
CA GLU A 48 -10.65 -9.07 -14.75
C GLU A 48 -9.41 -8.16 -14.81
N SER A 49 -9.40 -7.05 -14.07
CA SER A 49 -8.24 -6.14 -14.05
C SER A 49 -7.02 -6.79 -13.39
N VAL A 50 -6.04 -7.15 -14.23
CA VAL A 50 -4.74 -7.68 -13.79
C VAL A 50 -3.97 -6.63 -12.97
N GLY A 51 -4.08 -5.37 -13.37
CA GLY A 51 -3.35 -4.23 -12.79
C GLY A 51 -1.91 -4.11 -13.30
N PRO A 52 -1.27 -2.95 -13.08
CA PRO A 52 0.12 -2.70 -13.47
C PRO A 52 1.12 -3.53 -12.64
N PRO A 53 2.35 -3.71 -13.11
CA PRO A 53 3.37 -4.43 -12.36
C PRO A 53 3.76 -3.63 -11.09
N LEU A 54 4.13 -4.36 -10.03
CA LEU A 54 4.68 -3.73 -8.83
C LEU A 54 6.11 -3.27 -9.09
N LYS A 55 6.38 -1.98 -8.88
CA LYS A 55 7.73 -1.41 -9.01
C LYS A 55 8.39 -1.33 -7.65
N SER A 56 9.48 -2.07 -7.48
CA SER A 56 10.37 -1.97 -6.31
C SER A 56 11.50 -0.98 -6.60
N PHE A 57 11.80 -0.14 -5.60
CA PHE A 57 12.97 0.73 -5.58
C PHE A 57 13.89 0.21 -4.47
N LEU A 58 14.99 -0.43 -4.85
CA LEU A 58 16.00 -0.93 -3.92
C LEU A 58 17.16 0.06 -3.91
N PHE A 59 17.63 0.39 -2.71
CA PHE A 59 18.70 1.35 -2.50
C PHE A 59 19.41 1.07 -1.18
N ASP A 60 20.68 1.44 -1.12
CA ASP A 60 21.50 1.31 0.08
C ASP A 60 21.33 2.52 1.00
N VAL A 61 21.42 2.29 2.31
CA VAL A 61 21.34 3.33 3.33
C VAL A 61 22.60 3.29 4.18
N ASN A 62 23.46 4.29 3.99
CA ASN A 62 24.70 4.42 4.76
C ASN A 62 24.52 5.44 5.90
N GLU A 63 24.33 6.72 5.55
CA GLU A 63 24.03 7.82 6.48
C GLU A 63 22.79 8.60 5.99
N GLY A 64 22.10 9.30 6.89
CA GLY A 64 20.94 10.11 6.49
C GLY A 64 19.74 9.29 6.00
N ARG A 65 19.46 8.14 6.64
CA ARG A 65 18.37 7.20 6.29
C ARG A 65 17.11 7.87 5.78
N TYR A 66 16.55 8.82 6.54
CA TYR A 66 15.29 9.44 6.20
C TYR A 66 15.36 10.31 4.94
N ALA A 67 16.49 10.96 4.69
CA ALA A 67 16.73 11.70 3.44
C ALA A 67 16.79 10.74 2.24
N ALA A 68 17.47 9.60 2.38
CA ALA A 68 17.51 8.56 1.34
C ALA A 68 16.11 8.01 1.04
N TYR A 69 15.33 7.65 2.08
CA TYR A 69 13.95 7.23 1.91
C TYR A 69 13.07 8.31 1.27
N ALA A 70 13.23 9.59 1.66
CA ALA A 70 12.47 10.69 1.09
C ALA A 70 12.81 10.91 -0.39
N HIS A 71 14.08 10.82 -0.76
CA HIS A 71 14.52 10.92 -2.15
C HIS A 71 13.92 9.79 -3.01
N HIS A 72 14.01 8.54 -2.55
CA HIS A 72 13.44 7.42 -3.30
C HIS A 72 11.91 7.38 -3.28
N ALA A 73 11.26 7.90 -2.24
CA ALA A 73 9.82 8.14 -2.24
C ALA A 73 9.43 9.18 -3.32
N LEU A 74 10.21 10.26 -3.48
CA LEU A 74 9.99 11.20 -4.58
C LEU A 74 10.15 10.53 -5.95
N CYS A 75 11.17 9.69 -6.14
CA CYS A 75 11.32 8.89 -7.37
C CYS A 75 10.09 8.01 -7.63
N ALA A 76 9.54 7.37 -6.60
CA ALA A 76 8.34 6.55 -6.71
C ALA A 76 7.09 7.38 -7.06
N ILE A 77 6.96 8.58 -6.50
CA ILE A 77 5.88 9.52 -6.83
C ILE A 77 5.99 9.96 -8.29
N GLU A 78 7.18 10.34 -8.75
CA GLU A 78 7.42 10.71 -10.16
C GLU A 78 7.12 9.55 -11.11
N HIS A 79 7.51 8.33 -10.72
CA HIS A 79 7.15 7.14 -11.48
C HIS A 79 5.63 6.98 -11.58
N ALA A 80 4.90 7.07 -10.47
CA ALA A 80 3.43 6.99 -10.47
C ALA A 80 2.80 8.08 -11.34
N LYS A 81 3.29 9.33 -11.28
CA LYS A 81 2.84 10.43 -12.16
C LYS A 81 3.06 10.10 -13.63
N SER A 82 4.23 9.55 -13.98
CA SER A 82 4.54 9.18 -15.36
C SER A 82 3.68 8.01 -15.87
N THR A 83 3.46 7.00 -15.02
CA THR A 83 2.67 5.81 -15.36
C THR A 83 1.19 6.14 -15.48
N PHE A 84 0.69 7.06 -14.65
CA PHE A 84 -0.71 7.49 -14.64
C PHE A 84 -0.82 8.99 -14.95
N ALA A 85 -0.32 9.40 -16.12
CA ALA A 85 -0.21 10.82 -16.50
C ALA A 85 -1.53 11.62 -16.42
N THR A 86 -2.68 10.95 -16.60
CA THR A 86 -4.01 11.56 -16.52
C THR A 86 -4.63 11.51 -15.12
N LEU A 87 -4.02 10.81 -14.18
CA LEU A 87 -4.54 10.63 -12.83
C LEU A 87 -4.06 11.76 -11.91
N ARG A 88 -5.02 12.51 -11.36
CA ARG A 88 -4.74 13.43 -10.24
C ARG A 88 -4.43 12.60 -8.99
N LEU A 89 -3.24 12.80 -8.41
CA LEU A 89 -2.80 12.04 -7.23
C LEU A 89 -3.39 12.53 -5.90
N HIS A 90 -4.02 13.71 -5.86
CA HIS A 90 -4.69 14.24 -4.67
C HIS A 90 -5.77 13.28 -4.19
N ASP A 91 -5.76 12.94 -2.89
CA ASP A 91 -6.61 11.92 -2.24
C ASP A 91 -6.56 10.52 -2.87
N ARG A 92 -5.54 10.25 -3.69
CA ARG A 92 -5.36 8.97 -4.41
C ARG A 92 -3.97 8.36 -4.22
N LEU A 93 -3.09 9.03 -3.49
CA LEU A 93 -1.78 8.55 -3.10
C LEU A 93 -1.69 8.50 -1.57
N ALA A 94 -1.27 7.35 -1.04
CA ALA A 94 -0.94 7.18 0.36
C ALA A 94 0.47 6.62 0.49
N LEU A 95 1.21 7.10 1.50
CA LEU A 95 2.51 6.56 1.90
C LEU A 95 2.30 5.79 3.21
N ILE A 96 2.56 4.49 3.17
CA ILE A 96 2.50 3.62 4.35
C ILE A 96 3.92 3.42 4.84
N VAL A 97 4.15 3.68 6.13
CA VAL A 97 5.45 3.58 6.80
C VAL A 97 5.34 2.67 8.03
N PRO A 98 6.47 2.17 8.58
CA PRO A 98 6.43 1.18 9.66
C PRO A 98 5.74 1.67 10.94
N ASP A 99 6.03 2.90 11.38
CA ASP A 99 5.57 3.45 12.65
C ASP A 99 5.55 5.00 12.65
N ASP A 100 5.06 5.57 13.74
CA ASP A 100 4.94 7.02 13.91
C ASP A 100 6.28 7.73 14.04
N ASP A 101 7.29 7.11 14.64
CA ASP A 101 8.62 7.69 14.77
C ASP A 101 9.29 7.85 13.39
N PHE A 102 9.18 6.81 12.56
CA PHE A 102 9.59 6.85 11.17
C PHE A 102 8.82 7.93 10.42
N ARG A 103 7.49 7.99 10.57
CA ARG A 103 6.65 9.00 9.92
C ARG A 103 7.10 10.42 10.27
N CYS A 104 7.34 10.70 11.54
CA CYS A 104 7.79 12.01 12.01
C CYS A 104 9.11 12.41 11.35
N ALA A 105 10.12 11.56 11.41
CA ALA A 105 11.45 11.85 10.85
C ALA A 105 11.48 11.89 9.31
N PHE A 106 10.74 10.99 8.64
CA PHE A 106 10.61 10.93 7.19
C PHE A 106 9.85 12.12 6.61
N SER A 107 8.76 12.54 7.27
CA SER A 107 7.87 13.58 6.74
C SER A 107 8.55 14.94 6.57
N GLY A 108 9.50 15.29 7.45
CA GLY A 108 10.28 16.52 7.35
C GLY A 108 11.10 16.55 6.06
N ALA A 109 11.94 15.53 5.86
CA ALA A 109 12.78 15.40 4.67
C ALA A 109 11.96 15.33 3.38
N LEU A 110 10.83 14.61 3.40
CA LEU A 110 9.97 14.51 2.22
C LEU A 110 9.28 15.83 1.88
N ARG A 111 8.78 16.58 2.88
CA ARG A 111 8.15 17.88 2.64
C ARG A 111 9.10 18.89 2.04
N GLU A 112 10.35 18.92 2.52
CA GLU A 112 11.38 19.79 1.97
C GLU A 112 11.64 19.47 0.49
N LEU A 113 11.83 18.19 0.16
CA LEU A 113 12.02 17.74 -1.22
C LEU A 113 10.81 18.04 -2.12
N LEU A 114 9.59 17.78 -1.64
CA LEU A 114 8.36 18.06 -2.38
C LEU A 114 8.18 19.56 -2.62
N SER A 115 8.47 20.39 -1.63
CA SER A 115 8.35 21.85 -1.75
C SER A 115 9.38 22.42 -2.73
N SER A 116 10.60 21.89 -2.71
CA SER A 116 11.64 22.26 -3.68
C SER A 116 11.29 21.80 -5.10
N ARG A 117 10.80 20.57 -5.27
CA ARG A 117 10.45 20.00 -6.57
C ARG A 117 9.16 20.57 -7.16
N TYR A 118 8.19 20.88 -6.31
CA TYR A 118 6.86 21.37 -6.67
C TYR A 118 6.51 22.61 -5.83
N PRO A 119 7.13 23.77 -6.10
CA PRO A 119 6.90 24.98 -5.32
C PRO A 119 5.45 25.49 -5.35
N LEU A 120 4.66 25.03 -6.32
CA LEU A 120 3.23 25.36 -6.45
C LEU A 120 2.30 24.36 -5.75
N TRP A 121 2.82 23.24 -5.23
CA TRP A 121 2.03 22.30 -4.45
C TRP A 121 1.96 22.77 -3.01
N ARG A 122 0.76 23.06 -2.51
CA ARG A 122 0.52 23.22 -1.09
C ARG A 122 0.46 21.82 -0.47
N VAL A 123 1.54 21.40 0.17
CA VAL A 123 1.66 20.13 0.91
C VAL A 123 1.31 20.35 2.38
#